data_AF-A0A067D0G6-F1
#
_entry.id   AF-A0A067D0G6-F1
#
_cell.length_a   1.000
_cell.length_b   1.000
_cell.length_c   1.000
_cell.angle_alpha   90.00
_cell.angle_beta   90.00
_cell.angle_gamma   90.00
#
_symmetry.space_group_name_H-M   'P 1'
#
loop_
_entity.id
_entity.type
_entity.pdbx_description
1 polymer ?
#
loop_
_entity_poly.entity_id
_entity_poly.type
_entity_poly.pdbx_seq_one_letter_code
_entity_poly.pdbx_strand_id
1 'polypeptide(L)'
;MASSSSSCNYEVFLNFRGEDTRKSFTCYLYDKLYEGKKIKTFIDDEELRRGDEISPALLNAIQGSKISVVIFSKDYASSKWCLNELVKILECKNTNGQIIIPVFYGVSPSDVRHQNGTFGDRFDELKKQFEDKPEM
;
A
#
# COMPACT_ATOMS: atom_id res chain seq x y z
N MET A 1 -22.01 -11.22 27.05
CA MET A 1 -22.54 -10.46 25.89
C MET A 1 -21.36 -9.82 25.20
N ALA A 2 -20.86 -10.42 24.12
CA ALA A 2 -19.77 -9.83 23.36
C ALA A 2 -20.32 -8.56 22.68
N SER A 3 -19.75 -7.41 23.05
CA SER A 3 -20.00 -6.14 22.37
C SER A 3 -19.65 -6.32 20.89
N SER A 4 -20.61 -6.14 19.98
CA SER A 4 -20.30 -6.01 18.57
C SER A 4 -19.56 -4.69 18.40
N SER A 5 -18.23 -4.72 18.50
CA SER A 5 -17.44 -3.66 17.91
C SER A 5 -17.77 -3.69 16.42
N SER A 6 -18.41 -2.62 15.96
CA SER A 6 -18.68 -2.36 14.55
C SER A 6 -17.34 -2.39 13.82
N SER A 7 -16.96 -3.57 13.35
CA SER A 7 -15.75 -3.78 12.58
C SER A 7 -15.90 -2.94 11.32
N CYS A 8 -15.15 -1.85 11.26
CA CYS A 8 -15.07 -1.02 10.07
C CYS A 8 -14.33 -1.83 9.01
N ASN A 9 -15.03 -2.79 8.41
CA ASN A 9 -14.51 -3.64 7.36
C ASN A 9 -14.59 -2.84 6.08
N TYR A 10 -13.43 -2.36 5.62
CA TYR A 10 -13.27 -1.90 4.27
C TYR A 10 -13.39 -3.09 3.32
N GLU A 11 -13.83 -2.85 2.10
CA GLU A 11 -13.88 -3.86 1.06
C GLU A 11 -12.59 -3.83 0.24
N VAL A 12 -12.07 -2.63 -0.01
CA VAL A 12 -10.86 -2.38 -0.78
C VAL A 12 -9.88 -1.54 0.02
N PHE A 13 -8.62 -1.97 0.03
CA PHE A 13 -7.47 -1.20 0.50
C PHE A 13 -6.65 -0.73 -0.71
N LEU A 14 -6.39 0.59 -0.82
CA LEU A 14 -5.52 1.15 -1.86
C LEU A 14 -4.15 1.44 -1.25
N ASN A 15 -3.11 0.76 -1.74
CA ASN A 15 -1.72 0.99 -1.38
C ASN A 15 -0.98 1.59 -2.58
N PHE A 16 -0.34 2.74 -2.39
CA PHE A 16 0.22 3.54 -3.48
C PHE A 16 1.23 4.55 -2.95
N ARG A 17 2.11 5.02 -3.84
CA ARG A 17 2.99 6.15 -3.53
C ARG A 17 2.21 7.45 -3.65
N GLY A 18 2.07 8.18 -2.55
CA GLY A 18 1.30 9.42 -2.49
C GLY A 18 1.74 10.46 -3.52
N GLU A 19 3.04 10.71 -3.56
CA GLU A 19 3.71 11.71 -4.39
C GLU A 19 3.55 11.43 -5.89
N ASP A 20 3.41 10.15 -6.27
CA ASP A 20 3.28 9.75 -7.67
C ASP A 20 1.84 9.82 -8.18
N THR A 21 0.88 9.38 -7.36
CA THR A 21 -0.46 9.02 -7.87
C THR A 21 -1.65 9.60 -7.10
N ARG A 22 -1.45 10.25 -5.93
CA ARG A 22 -2.56 10.74 -5.08
C ARG A 22 -3.53 11.63 -5.86
N LYS A 23 -3.00 12.65 -6.54
CA LYS A 23 -3.79 13.67 -7.26
C LYS A 23 -4.13 13.29 -8.70
N SER A 24 -3.81 12.06 -9.11
CA SER A 24 -4.02 11.57 -10.48
C SER A 24 -4.78 10.26 -10.46
N PHE A 25 -4.13 9.14 -10.77
CA PHE A 25 -4.80 7.84 -10.91
C PHE A 25 -5.54 7.41 -9.64
N THR A 26 -4.96 7.61 -8.45
CA THR A 26 -5.51 7.09 -7.21
C THR A 26 -6.75 7.84 -6.75
N CYS A 27 -6.80 9.18 -6.84
CA CYS A 27 -8.03 9.91 -6.51
C CYS A 27 -9.19 9.52 -7.43
N TYR A 28 -8.94 9.41 -8.74
CA TYR A 28 -9.99 8.98 -9.68
C TYR A 28 -10.47 7.55 -9.40
N LEU A 29 -9.56 6.63 -9.08
CA LEU A 29 -9.93 5.26 -8.72
C LEU A 29 -10.78 5.26 -7.43
N TYR A 30 -10.34 5.99 -6.41
CA TYR A 30 -11.07 6.12 -5.15
C TYR A 30 -12.47 6.67 -5.36
N ASP A 31 -12.63 7.78 -6.09
CA ASP A 31 -13.92 8.41 -6.34
C ASP A 31 -14.87 7.46 -7.08
N LYS A 32 -14.37 6.70 -8.06
CA LYS A 32 -15.20 5.73 -8.79
C LYS A 32 -15.64 4.55 -7.93
N LEU A 33 -14.78 4.06 -7.04
CA LEU A 33 -15.12 2.98 -6.12
C LEU A 33 -16.08 3.45 -5.03
N TYR A 34 -15.72 4.51 -4.32
CA TYR A 34 -16.44 4.99 -3.16
C TYR A 34 -17.73 5.73 -3.54
N GLU A 35 -17.64 6.76 -4.38
CA GLU A 35 -18.83 7.55 -4.74
C GLU A 35 -19.68 6.86 -5.79
N GLY A 36 -19.02 6.34 -6.83
CA GLY A 36 -19.68 5.78 -8.01
C GLY A 36 -20.28 4.38 -7.80
N LYS A 37 -19.64 3.54 -6.98
CA LYS A 37 -20.06 2.15 -6.74
C LYS A 37 -20.43 1.84 -5.30
N LYS A 38 -20.24 2.79 -4.37
CA LYS A 38 -20.50 2.62 -2.92
C LYS A 38 -19.70 1.47 -2.29
N ILE A 39 -18.51 1.21 -2.84
CA ILE A 39 -17.57 0.21 -2.31
C ILE A 39 -16.74 0.89 -1.23
N LYS A 40 -16.78 0.35 -0.01
CA LYS A 40 -16.02 0.89 1.13
C LYS A 40 -14.53 0.76 0.87
N THR A 41 -13.89 1.87 0.52
CA THR A 41 -12.49 1.89 0.12
C THR A 41 -11.68 2.67 1.14
N PHE A 42 -10.59 2.10 1.62
CA PHE A 42 -9.60 2.79 2.43
C PHE A 42 -8.47 3.28 1.51
N ILE A 43 -8.07 4.54 1.70
CA ILE A 43 -6.94 5.14 0.99
C ILE A 43 -5.75 5.27 1.95
N ASP A 44 -4.63 4.69 1.57
CA ASP A 44 -3.38 4.85 2.26
C ASP A 44 -2.75 6.24 2.01
N ASP A 45 -3.13 7.25 2.80
CA ASP A 45 -2.55 8.58 2.65
C ASP A 45 -1.21 8.72 3.40
N GLU A 46 -0.10 8.43 2.71
CA GLU A 46 1.26 8.55 3.24
C GLU A 46 1.63 9.98 3.71
N GLU A 47 1.10 11.04 3.09
CA GLU A 47 1.46 12.45 3.41
C GLU A 47 0.93 12.90 4.77
N LEU A 48 -0.10 12.23 5.29
CA LEU A 48 -0.70 12.55 6.58
C LEU A 48 -0.08 11.78 7.75
N ARG A 49 0.93 10.94 7.49
CA ARG A 49 1.56 10.09 8.51
C ARG A 49 2.81 10.71 9.10
N ARG A 50 3.04 10.48 10.39
CA ARG A 50 4.22 10.92 11.15
C ARG A 50 4.81 9.74 11.93
N GLY A 51 6.14 9.62 11.93
CA GLY A 51 6.89 8.54 12.59
C GLY A 51 6.92 7.26 11.76
N ASP A 52 7.79 6.27 12.13
CA ASP A 52 8.25 5.06 11.39
C ASP A 52 7.35 3.81 11.41
N GLU A 53 6.25 3.84 12.16
CA GLU A 53 5.41 2.66 12.42
C GLU A 53 4.10 2.69 11.63
N ILE A 54 3.61 1.50 11.25
CA ILE A 54 2.27 1.35 10.69
C ILE A 54 1.26 1.61 11.82
N SER A 55 0.41 2.62 11.64
CA SER A 55 -0.62 2.93 12.64
C SER A 55 -1.57 1.73 12.86
N PRO A 56 -2.08 1.51 14.09
CA PRO A 56 -3.06 0.44 14.35
C PRO A 56 -4.30 0.53 13.47
N ALA A 57 -4.75 1.75 13.14
CA ALA A 57 -5.86 1.98 12.23
C ALA A 57 -5.56 1.45 10.81
N LEU A 58 -4.33 1.63 10.32
CA LEU A 58 -3.92 1.10 9.04
C LEU A 58 -3.83 -0.42 9.05
N LEU A 59 -3.22 -1.01 10.08
CA LEU A 59 -3.16 -2.47 10.22
C LEU A 59 -4.55 -3.09 10.17
N ASN A 60 -5.50 -2.50 10.90
CA ASN A 60 -6.90 -2.92 10.88
C ASN A 60 -7.53 -2.76 9.50
N ALA A 61 -7.21 -1.69 8.75
CA ALA A 61 -7.72 -1.50 7.40
C ALA A 61 -7.17 -2.54 6.42
N ILE A 62 -5.88 -2.85 6.48
CA ILE A 62 -5.25 -3.89 5.66
C ILE A 62 -5.85 -5.25 5.99
N GLN A 63 -5.91 -5.63 7.28
CA GLN A 63 -6.41 -6.93 7.72
C GLN A 63 -7.91 -7.11 7.50
N GLY A 64 -8.69 -6.03 7.65
CA GLY A 64 -10.14 -6.03 7.48
C GLY A 64 -10.60 -5.98 6.02
N SER A 65 -9.71 -5.66 5.08
CA SER A 65 -10.03 -5.55 3.66
C SER A 65 -10.10 -6.90 2.96
N LYS A 66 -11.04 -7.06 2.01
CA LYS A 66 -11.14 -8.28 1.18
C LYS A 66 -10.21 -8.23 -0.03
N ILE A 67 -10.00 -7.03 -0.56
CA ILE A 67 -9.18 -6.77 -1.73
C ILE A 67 -8.15 -5.70 -1.37
N SER A 68 -6.90 -5.92 -1.78
CA SER A 68 -5.85 -4.92 -1.76
C SER A 68 -5.44 -4.60 -3.18
N VAL A 69 -5.56 -3.34 -3.58
CA VAL A 69 -5.05 -2.83 -4.87
C VAL A 69 -3.70 -2.18 -4.60
N VAL A 70 -2.66 -2.74 -5.20
CA VAL A 70 -1.28 -2.23 -5.05
C VAL A 70 -0.89 -1.51 -6.33
N ILE A 71 -0.72 -0.20 -6.24
CA ILE A 71 -0.42 0.66 -7.38
C ILE A 71 1.08 0.91 -7.40
N PHE A 72 1.81 0.06 -8.12
CA PHE A 72 3.23 0.23 -8.35
C PHE A 72 3.47 1.40 -9.29
N SER A 73 4.22 2.39 -8.81
CA SER A 73 4.63 3.58 -9.55
C SER A 73 6.14 3.77 -9.48
N LYS A 74 6.66 4.79 -10.16
CA LYS A 74 8.10 5.01 -10.35
C LYS A 74 8.88 5.07 -9.02
N ASP A 75 8.38 5.82 -8.05
CA ASP A 75 9.04 6.06 -6.77
C ASP A 75 8.37 5.26 -5.63
N TYR A 76 7.57 4.24 -5.96
CA TYR A 76 6.96 3.36 -4.95
C TYR A 76 8.01 2.65 -4.09
N ALA A 77 9.05 2.11 -4.72
CA ALA A 77 10.10 1.36 -4.04
C ALA A 77 11.03 2.22 -3.16
N SER A 78 10.97 3.55 -3.25
CA SER A 78 11.72 4.42 -2.36
C SER A 78 11.03 4.67 -1.02
N SER A 79 9.76 4.27 -0.86
CA SER A 79 9.01 4.43 0.39
C SER A 79 9.08 3.15 1.24
N LYS A 80 9.73 3.26 2.40
CA LYS A 80 9.68 2.23 3.46
C LYS A 80 8.24 1.88 3.84
N TRP A 81 7.33 2.86 3.83
CA TRP A 81 5.91 2.62 4.14
C TRP A 81 5.23 1.75 3.13
N CYS A 82 5.25 2.15 1.85
CA CYS A 82 4.70 1.36 0.76
C CYS A 82 5.14 -0.10 0.84
N LEU A 83 6.44 -0.34 1.08
CA LEU A 83 6.98 -1.70 1.17
C LEU A 83 6.55 -2.45 2.44
N ASN A 84 6.53 -1.80 3.61
CA ASN A 84 6.05 -2.43 4.84
C ASN A 84 4.57 -2.81 4.75
N GLU A 85 3.77 -1.97 4.11
CA GLU A 85 2.36 -2.26 3.83
C GLU A 85 2.21 -3.41 2.83
N LEU A 86 3.03 -3.43 1.77
CA LEU A 86 3.04 -4.54 0.82
C LEU A 86 3.35 -5.87 1.49
N VAL A 87 4.33 -5.91 2.41
CA VAL A 87 4.62 -7.11 3.21
C VAL A 87 3.37 -7.50 4.02
N LYS A 88 2.70 -6.55 4.68
CA LYS A 88 1.49 -6.83 5.44
C LYS A 88 0.34 -7.36 4.56
N ILE A 89 0.15 -6.80 3.37
CA ILE A 89 -0.83 -7.27 2.39
C ILE A 89 -0.51 -8.70 1.97
N LEU A 90 0.76 -9.01 1.70
CA LEU A 90 1.20 -10.37 1.33
C LEU A 90 0.97 -11.37 2.47
N GLU A 91 1.20 -10.97 3.72
CA GLU A 91 0.82 -11.77 4.89
C GLU A 91 -0.69 -12.03 4.91
N CYS A 92 -1.52 -10.99 4.77
CA CYS A 92 -2.98 -11.12 4.78
C CYS A 92 -3.52 -11.98 3.64
N LYS A 93 -2.89 -11.95 2.46
CA LYS A 93 -3.20 -12.88 1.37
C LYS A 93 -2.98 -14.33 1.81
N ASN A 94 -1.88 -14.61 2.49
CA ASN A 94 -1.53 -15.97 2.91
C ASN A 94 -2.36 -16.45 4.11
N THR A 95 -2.70 -15.57 5.06
CA THR A 95 -3.40 -15.96 6.29
C THR A 95 -4.93 -15.92 6.14
N ASN A 96 -5.47 -14.95 5.41
CA ASN A 96 -6.91 -14.66 5.39
C ASN A 96 -7.52 -14.77 3.97
N GLY A 97 -6.73 -15.12 2.96
CA GLY A 97 -7.20 -15.26 1.58
C GLY A 97 -7.52 -13.93 0.89
N GLN A 98 -6.94 -12.82 1.35
CA GLN A 98 -7.11 -11.50 0.73
C GLN A 98 -6.68 -11.51 -0.75
N ILE A 99 -7.50 -10.92 -1.63
CA ILE A 99 -7.19 -10.81 -3.06
C ILE A 99 -6.26 -9.62 -3.27
N ILE A 100 -5.17 -9.81 -4.02
CA ILE A 100 -4.26 -8.72 -4.42
C ILE A 100 -4.44 -8.43 -5.91
N ILE A 101 -4.69 -7.16 -6.24
CA ILE A 101 -4.76 -6.65 -7.62
C ILE A 101 -3.58 -5.70 -7.83
N PRO A 102 -2.51 -6.13 -8.54
CA PRO A 102 -1.41 -5.22 -8.87
C PRO A 102 -1.79 -4.33 -10.06
N VAL A 103 -1.52 -3.03 -9.94
CA VAL A 103 -1.61 -2.03 -11.01
C VAL A 103 -0.21 -1.49 -11.27
N PHE A 104 0.22 -1.49 -12.52
CA PHE A 104 1.53 -1.00 -12.93
C PHE A 104 1.38 0.36 -13.61
N TYR A 105 1.60 1.42 -12.85
CA TYR A 105 1.40 2.80 -13.29
C TYR A 105 2.74 3.43 -13.72
N GLY A 106 2.98 3.46 -15.04
CA GLY A 106 4.22 4.03 -15.60
C GLY A 106 5.47 3.22 -15.30
N VAL A 107 5.34 1.96 -14.88
CA VAL A 107 6.45 1.04 -14.60
C VAL A 107 6.22 -0.31 -15.30
N SER A 108 7.32 -0.98 -15.64
CA SER A 108 7.26 -2.33 -16.21
C SER A 108 7.01 -3.36 -15.11
N PRO A 109 6.07 -4.32 -15.31
CA PRO A 109 5.93 -5.45 -14.39
C PRO A 109 7.20 -6.26 -14.20
N SER A 110 8.05 -6.32 -15.23
CA SER A 110 9.35 -7.03 -15.16
C SER A 110 10.31 -6.30 -14.22
N ASP A 111 10.33 -4.96 -14.27
CA ASP A 111 11.20 -4.13 -13.42
C ASP A 111 10.77 -4.22 -11.96
N VAL A 112 9.46 -4.22 -11.68
CA VAL A 112 8.94 -4.46 -10.33
C VAL A 112 9.31 -5.86 -9.83
N ARG A 113 9.12 -6.89 -10.66
CA ARG A 113 9.37 -8.29 -10.28
C ARG A 113 10.84 -8.57 -9.97
N HIS A 114 11.74 -8.02 -10.76
CA HIS A 114 13.18 -8.31 -10.66
C HIS A 114 13.97 -7.17 -10.01
N GLN A 115 13.29 -6.12 -9.53
CA GLN A 115 13.90 -4.91 -8.96
C GLN A 115 14.95 -4.31 -9.90
N ASN A 116 14.56 -4.12 -11.16
CA ASN A 116 15.42 -3.59 -12.23
C ASN A 116 15.02 -2.17 -12.64
N GLY A 117 15.87 -1.55 -13.46
CA GLY A 117 15.64 -0.21 -14.00
C GLY A 117 15.45 0.82 -12.88
N THR A 118 14.69 1.87 -13.16
CA THR A 118 14.46 2.93 -12.16
C THR A 118 13.78 2.44 -10.89
N PHE A 119 12.93 1.41 -10.98
CA PHE A 119 12.30 0.83 -9.78
C PHE A 119 13.35 0.17 -8.88
N GLY A 120 14.30 -0.55 -9.48
CA GLY A 120 15.46 -1.11 -8.81
C GLY A 120 16.36 -0.06 -8.17
N ASP A 121 16.67 1.01 -8.92
CA ASP A 121 17.49 2.12 -8.42
C ASP A 121 16.88 2.71 -7.13
N ARG A 122 15.56 2.94 -7.11
CA ARG A 122 14.82 3.42 -5.92
C ARG A 122 14.85 2.44 -4.76
N PHE A 123 14.73 1.15 -5.06
CA PHE A 123 14.81 0.11 -4.05
C PHE A 123 16.19 0.04 -3.41
N ASP A 124 17.26 0.16 -4.21
CA ASP A 124 18.64 0.14 -3.72
C ASP A 124 19.02 1.43 -2.97
N GLU A 125 18.53 2.60 -3.41
CA GLU A 125 18.63 3.85 -2.65
C GLU A 125 18.05 3.69 -1.25
N LEU A 126 16.88 3.06 -1.13
CA LEU A 126 16.25 2.79 0.16
C LEU A 126 17.07 1.80 0.99
N LYS A 127 17.58 0.70 0.42
CA LYS A 127 18.42 -0.28 1.14
C LYS A 127 19.63 0.38 1.82
N LYS A 128 20.33 1.28 1.11
CA LYS A 128 21.50 1.97 1.65
C LYS A 128 21.19 2.74 2.94
N GLN A 129 19.99 3.33 3.04
CA GLN A 129 19.55 4.02 4.26
C GLN A 129 19.39 3.09 5.48
N PHE A 130 19.23 1.78 5.25
CA PHE A 130 19.21 0.78 6.32
C PHE A 130 20.60 0.23 6.64
N GLU A 131 21.50 0.13 5.66
CA GLU A 131 22.89 -0.29 5.88
C GLU A 131 23.71 0.77 6.65
N ASP A 132 23.39 2.05 6.46
CA ASP A 132 24.07 3.17 7.14
C ASP A 132 23.60 3.41 8.59
N LYS A 133 22.60 2.66 9.08
CA LYS A 133 22.19 2.70 10.48
C LYS A 133 22.81 1.51 11.23
N PRO A 134 23.81 1.72 12.12
CA PRO A 134 24.29 0.65 12.97
C PRO A 134 23.12 0.15 13.83
N GLU A 135 23.01 -1.17 13.99
CA GLU A 135 22.07 -1.80 14.91
C GLU A 135 22.19 -1.12 16.28
N MET A 136 21.09 -0.51 16.76
CA MET A 136 20.97 0.04 18.11
C MET A 136 20.52 -1.03 19.09
#